data_AF-A0A0M8TQJ4-F1
#
_entry.id   AF-A0A0M8TQJ4-F1
#
_cell.length_a   1.000
_cell.length_b   1.000
_cell.length_c   1.000
_cell.angle_alpha   90.00
_cell.angle_beta   90.00
_cell.angle_gamma   90.00
#
_symmetry.space_group_name_H-M   'P 1'
#
loop_
_entity.id
_entity.type
_entity.pdbx_description
1 polymer ?
#
loop_
_entity_poly.entity_id
_entity_poly.type
_entity_poly.pdbx_seq_one_letter_code
_entity_poly.pdbx_strand_id
1 'polypeptide(L)'
;MRGLFLGGEQALDAATAGIGPAEVTLRWTTSMGVRHPAAAAVSVPARSPTAAAPTNTALVHAEAAYGRALRAGGEYAAAHAAAELLGAEVISTRHRVRALRRHWIPRLREALDRADLALEQAEHEDGVRRRWAARSPER
;
A
#
# COMPACT_ATOMS: atom_id res chain seq x y z
N MET A 1 19.90 2.21 29.33
CA MET A 1 20.63 3.25 30.08
C MET A 1 21.33 2.73 31.34
N ARG A 2 20.66 2.01 32.26
CA ARG A 2 21.29 1.57 33.53
C ARG A 2 22.55 0.69 33.36
N GLY A 3 22.60 -0.20 32.36
CA GLY A 3 23.79 -1.00 32.07
C GLY A 3 25.01 -0.20 31.64
N LEU A 4 24.79 0.86 30.83
CA LEU A 4 25.84 1.80 30.42
C LEU A 4 26.32 2.64 31.62
N PHE A 5 25.41 3.11 32.47
CA PHE A 5 25.80 3.86 33.67
C PHE A 5 26.61 3.03 34.68
N LEU A 6 26.40 1.71 34.74
CA LEU A 6 27.09 0.84 35.69
C LEU A 6 28.42 0.28 35.15
N GLY A 7 28.56 0.11 33.84
CA GLY A 7 29.75 -0.50 33.21
C GLY A 7 30.57 0.45 32.33
N GLY A 8 30.03 1.62 31.97
CA GLY A 8 30.59 2.48 30.94
C GLY A 8 30.39 1.92 29.53
N GLU A 9 30.88 2.67 28.54
CA GLU A 9 30.80 2.32 27.12
C GLU A 9 31.68 1.12 26.76
N GLN A 10 32.88 1.02 27.33
CA GLN A 10 33.78 -0.12 27.13
C GLN A 10 33.16 -1.45 27.56
N ALA A 11 32.35 -1.47 28.62
CA ALA A 11 31.63 -2.66 29.04
C ALA A 11 30.52 -3.06 28.06
N LEU A 12 29.87 -2.08 27.43
CA LEU A 12 28.91 -2.33 26.37
C LEU A 12 29.60 -2.87 25.13
N ASP A 13 30.69 -2.24 24.68
CA ASP A 13 31.46 -2.67 23.51
C ASP A 13 31.95 -4.11 23.68
N ALA A 14 32.58 -4.42 24.82
CA ALA A 14 33.02 -5.77 25.14
C ALA A 14 31.85 -6.76 25.19
N ALA A 15 30.70 -6.37 25.75
CA ALA A 15 29.52 -7.22 25.79
C ALA A 15 28.84 -7.40 24.42
N THR A 16 29.08 -6.54 23.44
CA THR A 16 28.56 -6.66 22.07
C THR A 16 29.54 -7.30 21.10
N ALA A 17 30.82 -7.43 21.47
CA ALA A 17 31.84 -8.03 20.66
C ALA A 17 31.46 -9.47 20.26
N GLY A 18 31.43 -9.73 18.96
CA GLY A 18 31.10 -11.05 18.40
C GLY A 18 29.60 -11.36 18.34
N ILE A 19 28.70 -10.42 18.67
CA ILE A 19 27.27 -10.58 18.45
C ILE A 19 26.94 -10.27 16.98
N GLY A 20 26.31 -11.22 16.31
CA GLY A 20 25.83 -11.03 14.93
C GLY A 20 24.61 -10.11 14.83
N PRO A 21 24.34 -9.55 13.64
CA PRO A 21 23.16 -8.73 13.44
C PRO A 21 21.87 -9.53 13.61
N ALA A 22 20.78 -8.85 13.98
CA ALA A 22 19.44 -9.42 13.87
C ALA A 22 19.02 -9.46 12.39
N GLU A 23 18.41 -10.56 11.99
CA GLU A 23 17.88 -10.74 10.64
C GLU A 23 16.39 -10.44 10.62
N VAL A 24 15.96 -9.71 9.59
CA VAL A 24 14.55 -9.38 9.36
C VAL A 24 14.14 -9.90 8.00
N THR A 25 13.18 -10.82 7.99
CA THR A 25 12.61 -11.39 6.76
C THR A 25 11.18 -10.89 6.59
N LEU A 26 10.91 -10.27 5.43
CA LEU A 26 9.59 -9.79 5.09
C LEU A 26 8.88 -10.79 4.18
N ARG A 27 7.67 -11.18 4.57
CA ARG A 27 6.75 -11.89 3.69
C ARG A 27 5.88 -10.87 2.98
N TRP A 28 5.85 -10.92 1.66
CA TRP A 28 5.09 -9.99 0.83
C TRP A 28 3.79 -10.61 0.34
N THR A 29 2.80 -9.76 0.09
CA THR A 29 1.55 -10.13 -0.57
C THR A 29 1.06 -8.99 -1.46
N THR A 30 -0.01 -9.23 -2.19
CA THR A 30 -0.65 -8.24 -3.06
C THR A 30 -2.14 -8.19 -2.75
N SER A 31 -2.65 -7.00 -2.44
CA SER A 31 -4.07 -6.73 -2.20
C SER A 31 -4.50 -5.52 -3.02
N MET A 32 -5.66 -5.58 -3.68
CA MET A 32 -6.15 -4.50 -4.55
C MET A 32 -5.12 -4.05 -5.61
N GLY A 33 -4.25 -4.96 -6.08
CA GLY A 33 -3.17 -4.65 -7.02
C GLY A 33 -1.93 -3.98 -6.41
N VAL A 34 -1.93 -3.70 -5.11
CA VAL A 34 -0.80 -3.09 -4.39
C VAL A 34 0.01 -4.16 -3.70
N ARG A 35 1.32 -4.21 -3.97
CA ARG A 35 2.26 -5.08 -3.28
C ARG A 35 2.67 -4.46 -1.95
N HIS A 36 2.46 -5.17 -0.84
CA HIS A 36 2.74 -4.69 0.51
C HIS A 36 3.27 -5.81 1.41
N PRO A 37 3.97 -5.48 2.51
CA PRO A 37 4.38 -6.49 3.49
C PRO A 37 3.13 -7.09 4.16
N ALA A 38 3.14 -8.41 4.34
CA ALA A 38 2.08 -9.17 5.01
C ALA A 38 2.49 -9.58 6.42
N ALA A 39 3.80 -9.78 6.65
CA ALA A 39 4.37 -10.11 7.95
C ALA A 39 5.88 -9.80 7.94
N ALA A 40 6.42 -9.55 9.12
CA ALA A 40 7.86 -9.53 9.37
C ALA A 40 8.21 -10.65 10.37
N ALA A 41 9.26 -11.40 10.07
CA ALA A 41 9.89 -12.31 11.01
C ALA A 41 11.23 -11.72 11.41
N VAL A 42 11.45 -11.52 12.71
CA VAL A 42 12.70 -10.98 13.25
C VAL A 42 13.42 -12.06 14.05
N SER A 43 14.57 -12.47 13.56
CA SER A 43 15.48 -13.39 14.24
C SER A 43 16.59 -12.60 14.91
N VAL A 44 16.65 -12.64 16.24
CA VAL A 44 17.76 -12.07 17.00
C VAL A 44 18.64 -13.24 17.40
N PRO A 45 19.92 -13.29 16.95
CA PRO A 45 20.79 -14.41 17.27
C PRO A 45 20.97 -14.49 18.78
N ALA A 46 20.91 -15.70 19.33
CA ALA A 46 21.27 -15.92 20.72
C ALA A 46 22.78 -15.67 20.88
N ARG A 47 23.16 -15.09 22.02
CA ARG A 47 24.56 -14.94 22.39
C ARG A 47 25.25 -16.30 22.40
N SER A 48 26.41 -16.40 21.73
CA SER A 48 27.23 -17.62 21.76
C SER A 48 27.68 -17.91 23.19
N PRO A 49 27.73 -19.18 23.64
CA PRO A 49 28.32 -19.56 24.92
C PRO A 49 29.79 -19.15 25.06
N THR A 50 30.49 -18.93 23.94
CA THR A 50 31.89 -18.48 23.90
C THR A 50 32.05 -16.96 23.83
N ALA A 51 30.96 -16.21 23.69
CA ALA A 51 31.01 -14.76 23.69
C ALA A 51 31.26 -14.23 25.10
N ALA A 52 31.91 -13.06 25.20
CA ALA A 52 32.15 -12.42 26.48
C ALA A 52 30.83 -12.21 27.23
N ALA A 53 30.79 -12.58 28.52
CA ALA A 53 29.62 -12.36 29.34
C ALA A 53 29.46 -10.85 29.63
N PRO A 54 28.22 -10.33 29.68
CA PRO A 54 28.01 -8.96 30.13
C PRO A 54 28.55 -8.77 31.56
N THR A 55 29.31 -7.70 31.76
CA THR A 55 29.94 -7.35 33.05
C THR A 55 28.93 -6.90 34.13
N ASN A 56 27.66 -6.66 33.76
CA ASN A 56 26.60 -6.38 34.72
C ASN A 56 25.24 -6.95 34.29
N THR A 57 24.36 -7.18 35.27
CA THR A 57 23.01 -7.74 35.06
C THR A 57 22.09 -6.80 34.29
N ALA A 58 22.31 -5.49 34.37
CA ALA A 58 21.51 -4.51 33.63
C ALA A 58 21.72 -4.62 32.11
N LEU A 59 22.91 -5.03 31.64
CA LEU A 59 23.17 -5.32 30.23
C LEU A 59 22.46 -6.60 29.77
N VAL A 60 22.39 -7.64 30.61
CA VAL A 60 21.61 -8.87 30.32
C VAL A 60 20.13 -8.54 30.13
N HIS A 61 19.55 -7.72 31.02
CA HIS A 61 18.16 -7.29 30.90
C HIS A 61 17.94 -6.38 29.68
N ALA A 62 18.91 -5.51 29.37
CA ALA A 62 18.84 -4.67 28.18
C ALA A 62 18.82 -5.51 26.90
N GLU A 63 19.70 -6.51 26.77
CA GLU A 63 19.73 -7.41 25.61
C GLU A 63 18.37 -8.08 25.38
N ALA A 64 17.77 -8.67 26.44
CA ALA A 64 16.46 -9.29 26.35
C ALA A 64 15.33 -8.29 26.00
N ALA A 65 15.40 -7.07 26.55
CA ALA A 65 14.42 -6.02 26.27
C ALA A 65 14.51 -5.52 24.82
N TYR A 66 15.71 -5.26 24.32
CA TYR A 66 15.94 -4.85 22.93
C TYR A 66 15.57 -5.96 21.95
N GLY A 67 15.83 -7.24 22.28
CA GLY A 67 15.40 -8.36 21.45
C GLY A 67 13.87 -8.44 21.31
N ARG A 68 13.11 -8.16 22.39
CA ARG A 68 11.65 -8.05 22.30
C ARG A 68 11.20 -6.81 21.53
N ALA A 69 11.84 -5.67 21.77
CA ALA A 69 11.52 -4.42 21.09
C ALA A 69 11.75 -4.53 19.56
N LEU A 70 12.82 -5.20 19.12
CA LEU A 70 13.10 -5.44 17.70
C LEU A 70 12.01 -6.31 17.05
N ARG A 71 11.57 -7.38 17.71
CA ARG A 71 10.48 -8.24 17.20
C ARG A 71 9.18 -7.45 17.05
N ALA A 72 8.77 -6.75 18.11
CA ALA A 72 7.56 -5.92 18.08
C ALA A 72 7.67 -4.77 17.05
N GLY A 73 8.85 -4.17 16.93
CA GLY A 73 9.13 -3.12 15.96
C GLY A 73 9.03 -3.62 14.51
N GLY A 74 9.52 -4.83 14.23
CA GLY A 74 9.38 -5.46 12.91
C GLY A 74 7.93 -5.72 12.53
N GLU A 75 7.14 -6.29 13.45
CA GLU A 75 5.70 -6.51 13.25
C GLU A 75 4.95 -5.19 13.01
N TYR A 76 5.22 -4.18 13.85
CA TYR A 76 4.65 -2.84 13.69
C TYR A 76 5.02 -2.21 12.35
N ALA A 77 6.30 -2.25 11.97
CA ALA A 77 6.76 -1.65 10.72
C ALA A 77 6.10 -2.29 9.50
N ALA A 78 5.94 -3.62 9.49
CA ALA A 78 5.22 -4.31 8.42
C ALA A 78 3.75 -3.91 8.36
N ALA A 79 3.04 -3.91 9.50
CA ALA A 79 1.64 -3.52 9.54
C ALA A 79 1.43 -2.05 9.14
N HIS A 80 2.28 -1.16 9.63
CA HIS A 80 2.23 0.27 9.33
C HIS A 80 2.49 0.55 7.84
N ALA A 81 3.54 -0.05 7.26
CA ALA A 81 3.83 0.10 5.84
C ALA A 81 2.69 -0.45 4.95
N ALA A 82 2.07 -1.57 5.35
CA ALA A 82 0.91 -2.10 4.65
C ALA A 82 -0.30 -1.15 4.72
N ALA A 83 -0.57 -0.56 5.89
CA ALA A 83 -1.66 0.39 6.09
C ALA A 83 -1.48 1.65 5.23
N GLU A 84 -0.26 2.21 5.19
CA GLU A 84 0.06 3.36 4.35
C GLU A 84 -0.16 3.07 2.86
N LEU A 85 0.40 1.97 2.36
CA LEU A 85 0.30 1.59 0.94
C LEU A 85 -1.14 1.31 0.51
N LEU A 86 -1.89 0.56 1.30
CA LEU A 86 -3.29 0.25 1.01
C LEU A 86 -4.19 1.48 1.19
N GLY A 87 -3.93 2.30 2.20
CA GLY A 87 -4.65 3.55 2.45
C GLY A 87 -4.55 4.51 1.26
N ALA A 88 -3.34 4.66 0.70
CA ALA A 88 -3.12 5.46 -0.50
C ALA A 88 -3.95 4.96 -1.70
N GLU A 89 -3.98 3.64 -1.95
CA GLU A 89 -4.77 3.10 -3.07
C GLU A 89 -6.28 3.20 -2.84
N VAL A 90 -6.74 3.06 -1.59
CA VAL A 90 -8.16 3.27 -1.26
C VAL A 90 -8.56 4.72 -1.55
N ILE A 91 -7.74 5.70 -1.19
CA ILE A 91 -7.99 7.12 -1.48
C ILE A 91 -8.02 7.36 -2.99
N SER A 92 -7.02 6.84 -3.71
CA SER A 92 -6.93 6.92 -5.17
C SER A 92 -8.17 6.33 -5.85
N THR A 93 -8.59 5.13 -5.44
CA THR A 93 -9.80 4.47 -5.96
C THR A 93 -11.05 5.27 -5.65
N ARG A 94 -11.19 5.84 -4.44
CA ARG A 94 -12.31 6.73 -4.10
C ARG A 94 -12.36 7.97 -5.00
N HIS A 95 -11.23 8.59 -5.29
CA HIS A 95 -11.16 9.71 -6.23
C HIS A 95 -11.58 9.31 -7.64
N ARG A 96 -11.07 8.17 -8.16
CA ARG A 96 -11.46 7.64 -9.48
C ARG A 96 -12.96 7.36 -9.55
N VAL A 97 -13.52 6.67 -8.56
CA VAL A 97 -14.97 6.39 -8.48
C VAL A 97 -15.79 7.68 -8.44
N ARG A 98 -15.33 8.68 -7.68
CA ARG A 98 -16.01 9.98 -7.60
C ARG A 98 -15.98 10.71 -8.94
N ALA A 99 -14.85 10.73 -9.63
CA ALA A 99 -14.74 11.33 -10.96
C ALA A 99 -15.64 10.62 -11.97
N LEU A 100 -15.66 9.28 -11.96
CA LEU A 100 -16.54 8.49 -12.82
C LEU A 100 -18.02 8.85 -12.59
N ARG A 101 -18.46 8.84 -11.33
CA ARG A 101 -19.86 9.10 -10.97
C ARG A 101 -20.30 10.54 -11.23
N ARG A 102 -19.44 11.51 -10.93
CA ARG A 102 -19.82 12.94 -10.95
C ARG A 102 -19.54 13.63 -12.28
N HIS A 103 -18.65 13.10 -13.10
CA HIS A 103 -18.20 13.77 -14.30
C HIS A 103 -18.37 12.90 -15.54
N TRP A 104 -17.74 11.73 -15.55
CA TRP A 104 -17.70 10.92 -16.77
C TRP A 104 -19.05 10.30 -17.13
N ILE A 105 -19.73 9.68 -16.17
CA ILE A 105 -21.05 9.06 -16.43
C ILE A 105 -22.06 10.10 -16.92
N PRO A 106 -22.26 11.25 -16.26
CA PRO A 106 -23.16 12.29 -16.75
C PRO A 106 -22.79 12.77 -18.16
N ARG A 107 -21.52 13.10 -18.40
CA ARG A 107 -21.05 13.57 -19.70
C ARG A 107 -21.27 12.56 -20.81
N LEU A 108 -21.05 11.27 -20.53
CA LEU A 108 -21.29 10.20 -21.51
C LEU A 108 -22.78 10.02 -21.79
N ARG A 109 -23.65 10.19 -20.80
CA ARG A 109 -25.11 10.19 -20.99
C ARG A 109 -25.56 11.37 -21.84
N GLU A 110 -25.09 12.58 -21.55
CA GLU A 110 -25.38 13.76 -22.39
C GLU A 110 -24.87 13.63 -23.83
N ALA A 111 -23.75 12.92 -24.03
CA ALA A 111 -23.25 12.63 -25.36
C ALA A 111 -24.13 11.62 -26.10
N LEU A 112 -24.63 10.61 -25.39
CA LEU A 112 -25.58 9.63 -25.92
C LEU A 112 -26.90 10.30 -26.31
N ASP A 113 -27.51 11.06 -25.41
CA ASP A 113 -28.79 11.73 -25.66
C ASP A 113 -28.72 12.67 -26.89
N ARG A 114 -27.58 13.36 -27.06
CA ARG A 114 -27.37 14.22 -28.25
C ARG A 114 -27.20 13.42 -29.54
N ALA A 115 -26.56 12.26 -29.48
CA ALA A 115 -26.43 11.39 -30.65
C ALA A 115 -27.79 10.81 -31.05
N ASP A 116 -28.59 10.40 -30.08
CA ASP A 116 -29.95 9.88 -30.30
C ASP A 116 -30.84 10.94 -30.96
N LEU A 117 -30.86 12.17 -30.45
CA LEU A 117 -31.61 13.28 -31.07
C LEU A 117 -31.15 13.59 -32.50
N ALA A 118 -29.85 13.52 -32.77
CA ALA A 118 -29.31 13.76 -34.11
C ALA A 118 -29.73 12.66 -35.09
N LEU A 119 -29.80 11.40 -34.62
CA LEU A 119 -30.30 10.27 -35.43
C LEU A 119 -31.79 10.42 -35.73
N GLU A 120 -32.62 10.72 -34.72
CA GLU A 120 -34.06 10.94 -34.90
C GLU A 120 -34.32 12.06 -35.92
N GLN A 121 -33.55 13.15 -35.86
CA GLN A 121 -33.65 14.25 -36.82
C GLN A 121 -33.26 13.80 -38.25
N ALA A 122 -32.16 13.07 -38.41
CA ALA A 122 -31.72 12.57 -39.71
C ALA A 122 -32.74 11.60 -40.32
N GLU A 123 -33.32 10.71 -39.51
CA GLU A 123 -34.38 9.80 -39.93
C GLU A 123 -35.65 10.55 -40.35
N HIS A 124 -36.02 11.60 -39.62
CA HIS A 124 -37.14 12.46 -39.98
C HIS A 124 -36.93 13.13 -41.35
N GLU A 125 -35.75 13.73 -41.55
CA GLU A 125 -35.38 14.39 -42.81
C GLU A 125 -35.39 13.41 -43.99
N ASP A 126 -34.80 12.23 -43.82
CA ASP A 126 -34.80 11.20 -44.84
C ASP A 126 -36.22 10.68 -45.15
N GLY A 127 -37.07 10.56 -44.13
CA GLY A 127 -38.49 10.25 -44.31
C GLY A 127 -39.23 11.30 -45.12
N VAL A 128 -38.96 12.59 -44.89
CA VAL A 128 -39.52 13.70 -45.69
C VAL A 128 -39.02 13.62 -47.13
N ARG A 129 -37.71 13.46 -47.36
CA ARG A 129 -37.11 13.35 -48.70
C ARG A 129 -37.72 12.20 -49.50
N ARG A 130 -37.87 11.02 -48.90
CA ARG A 130 -38.49 9.85 -49.56
C ARG A 130 -39.96 10.11 -49.92
N ARG A 131 -40.73 10.74 -49.03
CA ARG A 131 -42.14 11.09 -49.32
C ARG A 131 -42.27 12.09 -50.46
N TRP A 132 -41.36 13.06 -50.55
CA TRP A 132 -41.36 14.03 -51.65
C TRP A 132 -40.96 13.37 -52.98
N ALA A 133 -39.93 12.53 -52.98
CA ALA A 133 -39.53 11.76 -54.17
C ALA A 133 -40.68 10.87 -54.68
N ALA A 134 -41.42 10.21 -53.79
CA ALA A 134 -42.58 9.39 -54.16
C ALA A 134 -43.80 10.19 -54.65
N ARG A 135 -43.88 11.50 -54.36
CA ARG A 135 -44.97 12.39 -54.80
C ARG A 135 -44.63 13.21 -56.04
N SER A 136 -43.36 13.29 -56.42
CA SER A 136 -42.97 13.82 -57.72
C SER A 136 -43.08 12.70 -58.76
N PRO A 137 -44.12 12.69 -59.63
CA PRO A 137 -44.11 11.80 -60.78
C PRO A 137 -42.93 12.20 -61.66
N GLU A 138 -42.13 11.22 -62.06
CA GLU A 138 -41.10 11.38 -63.09
C GLU A 138 -41.72 12.12 -64.29
N ARG A 139 -41.11 13.26 -64.65
CA ARG A 139 -41.33 13.91 -65.94
C ARG A 139 -40.18 13.53 -66.85
#